data_AF-E3MM67-F1
#
_entry.id   AF-E3MM67-F1
#
_cell.length_a   1.000
_cell.length_b   1.000
_cell.length_c   1.000
_cell.angle_alpha   90.00
_cell.angle_beta   90.00
_cell.angle_gamma   90.00
#
_symmetry.space_group_name_H-M   'P 1'
#
loop_
_entity.id
_entity.type
_entity.pdbx_description
1 polymer ?
#
loop_
_entity_poly.entity_id
_entity_poly.type
_entity_poly.pdbx_seq_one_letter_code
_entity_poly.pdbx_strand_id
1 'polypeptide(L)'
;MVIDSIIKFKKSCIYDLSPTVVKDVVTALMTRTNWHLLSSHQTRRLNGALNRMPVNFYDRVWTILERSKHGIIIADQFLPQQPTLSDMTRFELTFSYKIEAMLSRISHPEYRQLLVELLSIIATILERNPEIAFTQSRIDCDSLIKKGFAMFAAEEGIKDLNDLTPFYQLEGQALSTSTATFLTKAVVEFILAGRHFSQVINIFGEGTPEDRTLPSQIHRGKMPKILYTGRASSENKKRHIGGNHHQPHLHLPTPTTLGPPSGTITPGAVTPGPLTSNSASGNDESCRLQ
;
A
#
# COMPACT_ATOMS: atom_id res chain seq x y z
N MET A 1 -24.57 8.45 -24.40
CA MET A 1 -24.43 9.91 -24.15
C MET A 1 -23.10 10.29 -23.49
N VAL A 2 -22.79 9.89 -22.24
CA VAL A 2 -21.47 10.18 -21.62
C VAL A 2 -20.32 9.44 -22.33
N ILE A 3 -20.56 8.18 -22.73
CA ILE A 3 -19.58 7.36 -23.47
C ILE A 3 -19.33 7.91 -24.88
N ASP A 4 -20.38 8.33 -25.59
CA ASP A 4 -20.23 8.99 -26.91
C ASP A 4 -19.48 10.31 -26.78
N SER A 5 -19.70 11.08 -25.71
CA SER A 5 -18.87 12.24 -25.40
C SER A 5 -17.41 11.82 -25.20
N ILE A 6 -17.10 10.87 -24.32
CA ILE A 6 -15.72 10.44 -24.04
C ILE A 6 -14.99 9.92 -25.30
N ILE A 7 -15.68 9.22 -26.20
CA ILE A 7 -15.10 8.71 -27.46
C ILE A 7 -14.94 9.84 -28.49
N LYS A 8 -15.92 10.74 -28.62
CA LYS A 8 -15.86 11.91 -29.52
C LYS A 8 -14.80 12.94 -29.07
N PHE A 9 -14.43 12.91 -27.80
CA PHE A 9 -13.40 13.76 -27.17
C PHE A 9 -11.97 13.51 -27.65
N LYS A 10 -11.69 12.37 -28.30
CA LYS A 10 -10.33 11.98 -28.72
C LYS A 10 -9.68 12.96 -29.73
N LYS A 11 -10.39 14.02 -30.16
CA LYS A 11 -9.95 14.99 -31.18
C LYS A 11 -9.98 16.47 -30.76
N SER A 12 -10.42 16.84 -29.55
CA SER A 12 -10.55 18.25 -29.14
C SER A 12 -9.64 18.61 -27.96
N CYS A 13 -9.01 19.79 -28.00
CA CYS A 13 -8.17 20.27 -26.91
C CYS A 13 -9.04 20.57 -25.68
N ILE A 14 -8.52 20.32 -24.47
CA ILE A 14 -9.27 20.56 -23.23
C ILE A 14 -9.73 22.03 -23.07
N TYR A 15 -8.98 22.97 -23.65
CA TYR A 15 -9.27 24.40 -23.60
C TYR A 15 -10.42 24.84 -24.50
N ASP A 16 -10.82 24.00 -25.47
CA ASP A 16 -11.92 24.29 -26.38
C ASP A 16 -13.29 23.86 -25.82
N LEU A 17 -13.28 23.26 -24.62
CA LEU A 17 -14.46 22.68 -24.01
C LEU A 17 -15.18 23.68 -23.11
N SER A 18 -16.52 23.61 -23.10
CA SER A 18 -17.30 24.40 -22.15
C SER A 18 -17.00 23.95 -20.71
N PRO A 19 -17.07 24.86 -19.71
CA PRO A 19 -16.80 24.52 -18.31
C PRO A 19 -17.68 23.37 -17.79
N THR A 20 -18.92 23.27 -18.25
CA THR A 20 -19.84 22.17 -17.90
C THR A 20 -19.31 20.83 -18.39
N VAL A 21 -18.83 20.79 -19.63
CA VAL A 21 -18.31 19.57 -20.26
C VAL A 21 -17.00 19.13 -19.59
N VAL A 22 -16.12 20.07 -19.22
CA VAL A 22 -14.92 19.77 -18.43
C VAL A 22 -15.31 19.20 -17.06
N LYS A 23 -16.28 19.80 -16.37
CA LYS A 23 -16.79 19.31 -15.08
C LYS A 23 -17.33 17.88 -15.20
N ASP A 24 -18.10 17.58 -16.24
CA ASP A 24 -18.69 16.25 -16.44
C ASP A 24 -17.60 15.19 -16.68
N VAL A 25 -16.58 15.52 -17.48
CA VAL A 25 -15.43 14.62 -17.70
C VAL A 25 -14.65 14.39 -16.42
N VAL A 26 -14.33 15.45 -15.68
CA VAL A 26 -13.64 15.32 -14.39
C VAL A 26 -14.47 14.49 -13.43
N THR A 27 -15.78 14.74 -13.34
CA THR A 27 -16.69 13.96 -12.49
C THR A 27 -16.72 12.49 -12.90
N ALA A 28 -16.74 12.20 -14.20
CA ALA A 28 -16.72 10.84 -14.73
C ALA A 28 -15.38 10.12 -14.45
N LEU A 29 -14.24 10.82 -14.51
CA LEU A 29 -12.93 10.28 -14.18
C LEU A 29 -12.74 10.08 -12.67
N MET A 30 -13.28 10.98 -11.86
CA MET A 30 -13.14 10.92 -10.41
C MET A 30 -14.03 9.86 -9.77
N THR A 31 -15.22 9.64 -10.33
CA THR A 31 -16.18 8.62 -9.89
C THR A 31 -15.79 7.24 -10.43
N ARG A 32 -15.41 6.30 -9.55
CA ARG A 32 -14.95 4.95 -9.92
C ARG A 32 -15.99 4.11 -10.68
N THR A 33 -17.22 4.59 -10.83
CA THR A 33 -18.30 3.90 -11.55
C THR A 33 -17.96 3.62 -13.02
N ASN A 34 -17.23 4.53 -13.68
CA ASN A 34 -16.93 4.42 -15.12
C ASN A 34 -15.56 3.79 -15.41
N TRP A 35 -14.85 3.30 -14.39
CA TRP A 35 -13.46 2.84 -14.54
C TRP A 35 -13.33 1.50 -15.27
N HIS A 36 -14.40 0.71 -15.34
CA HIS A 36 -14.46 -0.51 -16.16
C HIS A 36 -14.29 -0.23 -17.66
N LEU A 37 -14.42 1.02 -18.09
CA LEU A 37 -14.21 1.46 -19.48
C LEU A 37 -12.77 1.88 -19.75
N LEU A 38 -11.93 2.01 -18.72
CA LEU A 38 -10.52 2.39 -18.86
C LEU A 38 -9.68 1.13 -19.04
N SER A 39 -8.77 1.16 -20.02
CA SER A 39 -7.72 0.14 -20.12
C SER A 39 -6.86 0.10 -18.85
N SER A 40 -6.14 -1.00 -18.65
CA SER A 40 -5.22 -1.14 -17.50
C SER A 40 -4.20 -0.01 -17.47
N HIS A 41 -3.65 0.35 -18.63
CA HIS A 41 -2.72 1.47 -18.78
C HIS A 41 -3.36 2.81 -18.38
N GLN A 42 -4.56 3.14 -18.89
CA GLN A 42 -5.26 4.38 -18.52
C GLN A 42 -5.60 4.45 -17.03
N THR A 43 -6.00 3.32 -16.44
CA THR A 43 -6.27 3.22 -15.01
C THR A 43 -5.02 3.48 -14.18
N ARG A 44 -3.85 2.94 -14.59
CA ARG A 44 -2.56 3.24 -13.93
C ARG A 44 -2.18 4.70 -14.03
N ARG A 45 -2.30 5.29 -15.23
CA ARG A 45 -2.06 6.72 -15.47
C ARG A 45 -2.89 7.59 -14.55
N LEU A 46 -4.19 7.31 -14.47
CA LEU A 46 -5.13 8.07 -13.67
C LEU A 46 -4.84 7.94 -12.17
N ASN A 47 -4.63 6.71 -11.68
CA ASN A 47 -4.30 6.48 -10.27
C ASN A 47 -2.98 7.13 -9.88
N GLY A 48 -1.93 6.97 -10.69
CA GLY A 48 -0.63 7.58 -10.47
C GLY A 48 -0.71 9.10 -10.46
N ALA A 49 -1.39 9.71 -11.44
CA ALA A 49 -1.53 11.16 -11.53
C ALA A 49 -2.29 11.78 -10.34
N LEU A 50 -3.25 11.04 -9.79
CA LEU A 50 -4.03 11.43 -8.62
C LEU A 50 -3.41 10.97 -7.29
N ASN A 51 -2.23 10.33 -7.32
CA ASN A 51 -1.59 9.70 -6.15
C ASN A 51 -2.55 8.81 -5.33
N ARG A 52 -3.44 8.08 -6.01
CA ARG A 52 -4.40 7.19 -5.34
C ARG A 52 -3.69 5.94 -4.82
N MET A 53 -3.78 5.73 -3.51
CA MET A 53 -3.20 4.56 -2.86
C MET A 53 -4.27 3.54 -2.44
N PRO A 54 -3.90 2.25 -2.33
CA PRO A 54 -4.71 1.25 -1.65
C PRO A 54 -4.99 1.64 -0.19
N VAL A 55 -6.03 1.04 0.39
CA VAL A 55 -6.36 1.24 1.80
C VAL A 55 -5.23 0.72 2.67
N ASN A 56 -4.87 1.44 3.74
CA ASN A 56 -3.78 1.10 4.66
C ASN A 56 -2.40 0.98 3.98
N PHE A 57 -2.19 1.66 2.84
CA PHE A 57 -0.94 1.58 2.09
C PHE A 57 0.29 1.96 2.94
N TYR A 58 0.23 3.06 3.69
CA TYR A 58 1.36 3.48 4.52
C TYR A 58 1.65 2.47 5.63
N ASP A 59 0.63 1.86 6.24
CA ASP A 59 0.82 0.83 7.27
C ASP A 59 1.44 -0.45 6.69
N ARG A 60 1.10 -0.76 5.45
CA ARG A 60 1.71 -1.85 4.67
C ARG A 60 3.18 -1.55 4.42
N VAL A 61 3.53 -0.33 3.98
CA VAL A 61 4.93 0.08 3.77
C VAL A 61 5.72 0.08 5.09
N TRP A 62 5.10 0.52 6.19
CA TRP A 62 5.67 0.42 7.53
C TRP A 62 6.01 -1.03 7.89
N THR A 63 5.07 -1.95 7.64
CA THR A 63 5.28 -3.39 7.86
C THR A 63 6.45 -3.93 7.03
N ILE A 64 6.62 -3.47 5.79
CA ILE A 64 7.80 -3.84 4.99
C ILE A 64 9.08 -3.34 5.67
N LEU A 65 9.09 -2.08 6.14
CA LEU A 65 10.25 -1.46 6.76
C LEU A 65 10.65 -2.18 8.06
N GLU A 66 9.69 -2.55 8.90
CA GLU A 66 9.90 -3.39 10.10
C GLU A 66 10.63 -4.69 9.80
N ARG A 67 10.37 -5.27 8.63
CA ARG A 67 10.90 -6.57 8.21
C ARG A 67 12.15 -6.44 7.34
N SER A 68 12.68 -5.23 7.14
CA SER A 68 13.79 -4.92 6.24
C SER A 68 14.98 -4.30 6.99
N LYS A 69 15.89 -5.15 7.50
CA LYS A 69 17.00 -4.71 8.37
C LYS A 69 17.88 -3.61 7.75
N HIS A 70 18.10 -3.69 6.44
CA HIS A 70 18.94 -2.75 5.72
C HIS A 70 18.18 -1.58 5.08
N GLY A 71 16.86 -1.50 5.27
CA GLY A 71 16.00 -0.49 4.65
C GLY A 71 15.54 -0.83 3.23
N ILE A 72 14.83 0.11 2.63
CA ILE A 72 14.13 0.00 1.34
C ILE A 72 14.59 1.17 0.46
N ILE A 73 14.74 0.95 -0.85
CA ILE A 73 14.99 1.99 -1.85
C ILE A 73 13.73 2.13 -2.70
N ILE A 74 13.16 3.33 -2.73
CA ILE A 74 11.95 3.68 -3.49
C ILE A 74 12.29 4.86 -4.39
N ALA A 75 12.21 4.68 -5.71
CA ALA A 75 12.51 5.73 -6.69
C ALA A 75 13.90 6.35 -6.46
N ASP A 76 14.92 5.50 -6.39
CA ASP A 76 16.32 5.85 -6.08
C ASP A 76 16.55 6.53 -4.71
N GLN A 77 15.52 6.66 -3.87
CA GLN A 77 15.64 7.23 -2.53
C GLN A 77 15.73 6.14 -1.48
N PHE A 78 16.74 6.24 -0.61
CA PHE A 78 16.95 5.29 0.47
C PHE A 78 16.13 5.64 1.72
N LEU A 79 15.27 4.71 2.13
CA LEU A 79 14.55 4.72 3.39
C LEU A 79 15.20 3.73 4.36
N PRO A 80 16.03 4.20 5.31
CA PRO A 80 16.65 3.31 6.29
C PRO A 80 15.62 2.80 7.29
N GLN A 81 15.80 1.58 7.81
CA GLN A 81 14.97 1.05 8.89
C GLN A 81 15.15 1.85 10.18
N GLN A 82 16.40 1.99 10.61
CA GLN A 82 16.77 2.87 11.72
C GLN A 82 17.53 4.09 11.17
N PRO A 83 17.24 5.31 11.64
CA PRO A 83 16.42 5.63 12.82
C PRO A 83 14.92 5.82 12.50
N THR A 84 14.45 5.51 11.29
CA THR A 84 13.04 5.76 10.92
C THR A 84 12.06 5.10 11.90
N LEU A 85 12.28 3.85 12.30
CA LEU A 85 11.40 3.16 13.26
C LEU A 85 11.57 3.62 14.72
N SER A 86 12.69 4.28 15.07
CA SER A 86 12.88 4.86 16.40
C SER A 86 12.31 6.27 16.51
N ASP A 87 12.38 7.04 15.42
CA ASP A 87 12.03 8.46 15.38
C ASP A 87 10.55 8.69 15.02
N MET A 88 9.90 7.66 14.45
CA MET A 88 8.56 7.72 13.89
C MET A 88 7.72 6.56 14.46
N THR A 89 6.40 6.66 14.34
CA THR A 89 5.46 5.61 14.75
C THR A 89 4.57 5.14 13.61
N ARG A 90 4.05 3.93 13.73
CA ARG A 90 3.05 3.39 12.81
C ARG A 90 1.80 4.28 12.85
N PHE A 91 1.15 4.48 11.70
CA PHE A 91 -0.06 5.30 11.53
C PHE A 91 0.13 6.82 11.64
N GLU A 92 1.33 7.33 11.92
CA GLU A 92 1.54 8.76 11.97
C GLU A 92 1.66 9.40 10.58
N LEU A 93 1.33 10.69 10.52
CA LEU A 93 1.31 11.42 9.27
C LEU A 93 2.72 11.72 8.74
N THR A 94 3.70 11.92 9.61
CA THR A 94 5.10 12.18 9.23
C THR A 94 5.67 11.06 8.37
N PHE A 95 5.40 9.80 8.73
CA PHE A 95 5.85 8.64 7.94
C PHE A 95 5.15 8.62 6.57
N SER A 96 3.84 8.86 6.58
CA SER A 96 3.04 8.93 5.36
C SER A 96 3.57 9.99 4.38
N TYR A 97 3.86 11.20 4.88
CA TYR A 97 4.46 12.27 4.07
C TYR A 97 5.84 11.93 3.53
N LYS A 98 6.66 11.20 4.31
CA LYS A 98 7.98 10.76 3.85
C LYS A 98 7.84 9.81 2.65
N ILE A 99 6.95 8.81 2.74
CA ILE A 99 6.68 7.89 1.63
C ILE A 99 6.07 8.61 0.42
N GLU A 100 5.11 9.51 0.65
CA GLU A 100 4.50 10.31 -0.41
C GLU A 100 5.54 11.17 -1.14
N ALA A 101 6.42 11.84 -0.40
CA ALA A 101 7.51 12.63 -0.98
C ALA A 101 8.44 11.77 -1.85
N MET A 102 8.76 10.54 -1.44
CA MET A 102 9.55 9.61 -2.25
C MET A 102 8.84 9.25 -3.57
N LEU A 103 7.55 8.90 -3.50
CA LEU A 103 6.75 8.53 -4.68
C LEU A 103 6.45 9.72 -5.61
N SER A 104 6.39 10.94 -5.06
CA SER A 104 6.14 12.17 -5.81
C SER A 104 7.26 12.51 -6.81
N ARG A 105 8.49 12.02 -6.58
CA ARG A 105 9.64 12.26 -7.47
C ARG A 105 9.54 11.54 -8.81
N ILE A 106 8.75 10.48 -8.87
CA ILE A 106 8.54 9.71 -10.08
C ILE A 106 7.77 10.57 -11.08
N SER A 107 8.35 10.88 -12.24
CA SER A 107 7.70 11.74 -13.24
C SER A 107 6.56 11.04 -13.98
N HIS A 108 6.68 9.72 -14.19
CA HIS A 108 5.71 8.92 -14.94
C HIS A 108 4.64 8.32 -14.01
N PRO A 109 3.36 8.71 -14.13
CA PRO A 109 2.30 8.21 -13.25
C PRO A 109 2.10 6.68 -13.36
N GLU A 110 2.33 6.10 -14.53
CA GLU A 110 2.28 4.67 -14.79
C GLU A 110 3.28 3.91 -13.92
N TYR A 111 4.52 4.39 -13.87
CA TYR A 111 5.58 3.80 -13.06
C TYR A 111 5.34 4.00 -11.58
N ARG A 112 4.82 5.17 -11.17
CA ARG A 112 4.42 5.42 -9.78
C ARG A 112 3.41 4.39 -9.31
N GLN A 113 2.40 4.11 -10.14
CA GLN A 113 1.39 3.10 -9.80
C GLN A 113 1.98 1.69 -9.74
N LEU A 114 2.92 1.36 -10.62
CA LEU A 114 3.61 0.07 -10.61
C LEU A 114 4.41 -0.15 -9.32
N LEU A 115 5.02 0.90 -8.79
CA LEU A 115 5.75 0.87 -7.51
C LEU A 115 4.78 0.66 -6.33
N VAL A 116 3.62 1.33 -6.36
CA VAL A 116 2.54 1.12 -5.37
C VAL A 116 2.01 -0.32 -5.40
N GLU A 117 1.81 -0.88 -6.60
CA GLU A 117 1.44 -2.29 -6.79
C GLU A 117 2.52 -3.23 -6.21
N LEU A 118 3.80 -3.00 -6.53
CA LEU A 118 4.91 -3.78 -6.01
C LEU A 118 4.97 -3.76 -4.47
N LEU A 119 4.90 -2.58 -3.85
CA LEU A 119 4.90 -2.46 -2.38
C LEU A 119 3.70 -3.20 -1.77
N SER A 120 2.54 -3.14 -2.42
CA SER A 120 1.35 -3.88 -1.98
C SER A 120 1.55 -5.39 -2.04
N ILE A 121 2.24 -5.90 -3.08
CA ILE A 121 2.60 -7.31 -3.23
C ILE A 121 3.59 -7.73 -2.14
N ILE A 122 4.66 -6.97 -1.93
CA ILE A 122 5.67 -7.26 -0.88
C ILE A 122 5.00 -7.31 0.49
N ALA A 123 4.16 -6.32 0.82
CA ALA A 123 3.42 -6.31 2.08
C ALA A 123 2.52 -7.54 2.22
N THR A 124 1.79 -7.91 1.16
CA THR A 124 0.91 -9.10 1.18
C THR A 124 1.69 -10.39 1.40
N ILE A 125 2.89 -10.51 0.80
CA ILE A 125 3.78 -11.67 1.04
C ILE A 125 4.22 -11.70 2.50
N LEU A 126 4.66 -10.57 3.06
CA LEU A 126 5.10 -10.50 4.46
C LEU A 126 3.97 -10.75 5.47
N GLU A 127 2.76 -10.27 5.18
CA GLU A 127 1.55 -10.48 5.99
C GLU A 127 1.16 -11.97 6.04
N ARG A 128 1.31 -12.68 4.91
CA ARG A 128 0.97 -14.10 4.82
C ARG A 128 2.07 -15.04 5.32
N ASN A 129 3.31 -14.56 5.40
CA ASN A 129 4.48 -15.36 5.75
C ASN A 129 5.30 -14.64 6.85
N PRO A 130 4.90 -14.76 8.12
CA PRO A 130 5.58 -14.11 9.25
C PRO A 130 7.06 -14.51 9.40
N GLU A 131 7.46 -15.65 8.84
CA GLU A 131 8.82 -16.15 8.81
C GLU A 131 9.74 -15.42 7.82
N ILE A 132 9.23 -14.72 6.80
CA ILE A 132 10.07 -14.10 5.76
C ILE A 132 10.57 -12.74 6.21
N ALA A 133 11.87 -12.54 6.45
CA ALA A 133 12.43 -11.23 6.80
C ALA A 133 13.63 -10.87 5.91
N PHE A 134 13.69 -9.63 5.43
CA PHE A 134 14.76 -9.15 4.57
C PHE A 134 16.00 -8.76 5.40
N THR A 135 16.77 -9.76 5.79
CA THR A 135 17.90 -9.62 6.73
C THR A 135 19.26 -9.41 6.06
N GLN A 136 19.42 -9.78 4.78
CA GLN A 136 20.73 -9.84 4.13
C GLN A 136 21.06 -8.66 3.21
N SER A 137 20.05 -7.98 2.67
CA SER A 137 20.24 -6.94 1.64
C SER A 137 19.15 -5.86 1.76
N ARG A 138 19.36 -4.75 1.04
CA ARG A 138 18.35 -3.71 0.86
C ARG A 138 17.33 -4.16 -0.17
N ILE A 139 16.08 -3.75 -0.01
CA ILE A 139 15.05 -3.96 -1.01
C ILE A 139 15.11 -2.80 -2.00
N ASP A 140 15.57 -3.05 -3.21
CA ASP A 140 15.52 -2.08 -4.30
C ASP A 140 14.25 -2.30 -5.13
N CYS A 141 13.26 -1.42 -4.96
CA CYS A 141 11.98 -1.52 -5.66
C CYS A 141 12.16 -1.35 -7.18
N ASP A 142 13.04 -0.46 -7.63
CA ASP A 142 13.28 -0.20 -9.05
C ASP A 142 13.94 -1.41 -9.72
N SER A 143 14.91 -2.03 -9.03
CA SER A 143 15.52 -3.29 -9.49
C SER A 143 14.51 -4.44 -9.55
N LEU A 144 13.59 -4.53 -8.59
CA LEU A 144 12.55 -5.58 -8.58
C LEU A 144 11.55 -5.40 -9.73
N ILE A 145 11.14 -4.17 -10.03
CA ILE A 145 10.29 -3.87 -11.19
C ILE A 145 11.01 -4.26 -12.49
N LYS A 146 12.26 -3.82 -12.67
CA LYS A 146 13.07 -4.15 -13.86
C LYS A 146 13.24 -5.67 -14.02
N LYS A 147 13.44 -6.39 -12.91
CA LYS A 147 13.51 -7.85 -12.92
C LYS A 147 12.19 -8.49 -13.32
N GLY A 148 11.06 -8.05 -12.77
CA GLY A 148 9.74 -8.52 -13.16
C GLY A 148 9.45 -8.25 -14.64
N PHE A 149 9.82 -7.07 -15.13
CA PHE A 149 9.70 -6.73 -16.55
C PHE A 149 10.60 -7.60 -17.42
N ALA A 150 11.84 -7.87 -17.02
CA ALA A 150 12.74 -8.76 -17.77
C ALA A 150 12.19 -10.19 -17.89
N MET A 151 11.53 -10.71 -16.85
CA MET A 151 10.83 -12.00 -16.91
C MET A 151 9.69 -11.97 -17.94
N PHE A 152 8.88 -10.92 -17.92
CA PHE A 152 7.80 -10.73 -18.90
C PHE A 152 8.33 -10.59 -20.33
N ALA A 153 9.36 -9.77 -20.52
CA ALA A 153 9.99 -9.55 -21.81
C ALA A 153 10.61 -10.84 -22.38
N ALA A 154 11.17 -11.70 -21.53
CA ALA A 154 11.67 -13.01 -21.93
C ALA A 154 10.55 -13.96 -22.39
N GLU A 155 9.37 -13.91 -21.75
CA GLU A 155 8.21 -14.71 -22.13
C GLU A 155 7.55 -14.21 -23.44
N GLU A 156 7.48 -12.90 -23.65
CA GLU A 156 6.88 -12.28 -24.85
C GLU A 156 7.86 -12.04 -26.01
N GLY A 157 9.16 -12.34 -25.81
CA GLY A 157 10.19 -12.10 -26.83
C GLY A 157 10.50 -10.62 -27.10
N ILE A 158 10.27 -9.74 -26.12
CA ILE A 158 10.54 -8.31 -26.22
C ILE A 158 12.04 -8.06 -26.06
N LYS A 159 12.65 -7.37 -27.04
CA LYS A 159 14.09 -7.09 -27.07
C LYS A 159 14.46 -5.79 -26.35
N ASP A 160 13.58 -4.79 -26.39
CA ASP A 160 13.82 -3.51 -25.73
C ASP A 160 13.36 -3.57 -24.27
N LEU A 161 14.34 -3.63 -23.36
CA LEU A 161 14.10 -3.68 -21.92
C LEU A 161 14.01 -2.28 -21.28
N ASN A 162 14.17 -1.20 -22.07
CA ASN A 162 14.07 0.17 -21.57
C ASN A 162 12.64 0.71 -21.66
N ASP A 163 11.86 0.24 -22.63
CA ASP A 163 10.46 0.62 -22.77
C ASP A 163 9.53 -0.28 -21.95
N LEU A 164 9.10 0.20 -20.79
CA LEU A 164 8.13 -0.50 -19.93
C LEU A 164 6.68 -0.37 -20.42
N THR A 165 6.41 0.36 -21.51
CA THR A 165 5.06 0.54 -22.05
C THR A 165 4.29 -0.78 -22.23
N PRO A 166 4.88 -1.86 -22.79
CA PRO A 166 4.20 -3.15 -22.89
C PRO A 166 3.80 -3.71 -21.52
N PHE A 167 4.62 -3.48 -20.49
CA PHE A 167 4.34 -3.93 -19.13
C PHE A 167 3.19 -3.15 -18.48
N TYR A 168 3.09 -1.85 -18.75
CA TYR A 168 1.98 -1.01 -18.28
C TYR A 168 0.65 -1.38 -18.95
N GLN A 169 0.70 -1.83 -20.20
CA GLN A 169 -0.45 -2.21 -21.01
C GLN A 169 -0.94 -3.63 -20.75
N LEU A 170 -0.14 -4.46 -20.09
CA LEU A 170 -0.48 -5.84 -19.77
C LEU A 170 -1.82 -5.91 -19.03
N GLU A 171 -2.85 -6.34 -19.74
CA GLU A 171 -4.20 -6.53 -19.20
C GLU A 171 -4.29 -7.91 -18.56
N GLY A 172 -4.87 -7.98 -17.36
CA GLY A 172 -5.04 -9.22 -16.60
C GLY A 172 -6.11 -10.15 -17.19
N GLN A 173 -6.04 -10.46 -18.49
CA GLN A 173 -6.97 -11.36 -19.17
C GLN A 173 -6.93 -12.77 -18.56
N ALA A 174 -5.77 -13.19 -18.02
CA ALA A 174 -5.59 -14.43 -17.27
C ALA A 174 -4.83 -14.15 -15.95
N LEU A 175 -5.15 -14.89 -14.88
CA LEU A 175 -4.46 -14.78 -13.59
C LEU A 175 -2.94 -15.05 -13.71
N SER A 176 -2.52 -15.86 -14.68
CA SER A 176 -1.13 -16.26 -14.87
C SER A 176 -0.26 -15.22 -15.58
N THR A 177 -0.85 -14.24 -16.27
CA THR A 177 -0.12 -13.30 -17.14
C THR A 177 -0.27 -11.85 -16.70
N SER A 178 -0.72 -11.60 -15.47
CA SER A 178 -0.85 -10.24 -14.96
C SER A 178 0.51 -9.63 -14.60
N THR A 179 0.60 -8.29 -14.61
CA THR A 179 1.78 -7.57 -14.09
C THR A 179 2.10 -7.97 -12.65
N ALA A 180 1.07 -8.19 -11.82
CA ALA A 180 1.24 -8.63 -10.44
C ALA A 180 1.91 -10.01 -10.35
N THR A 181 1.67 -10.90 -11.31
CA THR A 181 2.30 -12.22 -11.37
C THR A 181 3.81 -12.10 -11.58
N PHE A 182 4.24 -11.27 -12.53
CA PHE A 182 5.67 -11.04 -12.80
C PHE A 182 6.38 -10.32 -11.65
N LEU A 183 5.73 -9.31 -11.06
CA LEU A 183 6.25 -8.66 -9.85
C LEU A 183 6.36 -9.64 -8.69
N THR A 184 5.35 -10.50 -8.50
CA THR A 184 5.38 -11.56 -7.48
C THR A 184 6.53 -12.53 -7.72
N LYS A 185 6.72 -13.00 -8.96
CA LYS A 185 7.85 -13.87 -9.35
C LYS A 185 9.20 -13.23 -9.00
N ALA A 186 9.38 -11.95 -9.34
CA ALA A 186 10.60 -11.21 -9.03
C ALA A 186 10.86 -11.09 -7.53
N VAL A 187 9.83 -10.78 -6.73
CA VAL A 187 9.93 -10.69 -5.28
C VAL A 187 10.23 -12.05 -4.64
N VAL A 188 9.54 -13.11 -5.07
CA VAL A 188 9.77 -14.47 -4.57
C VAL A 188 11.19 -14.93 -4.90
N GLU A 189 11.67 -14.71 -6.12
CA GLU A 189 13.04 -15.06 -6.48
C GLU A 189 14.07 -14.27 -5.66
N PHE A 190 13.81 -12.98 -5.38
CA PHE A 190 14.64 -12.18 -4.49
C PHE A 190 14.68 -12.76 -3.06
N ILE A 191 13.52 -13.16 -2.50
CA ILE A 191 13.42 -13.82 -1.19
C ILE A 191 14.26 -15.10 -1.15
N LEU A 192 14.13 -15.94 -2.19
CA LEU A 192 14.80 -17.24 -2.27
C LEU A 192 16.31 -17.09 -2.46
N ALA A 193 16.75 -16.19 -3.34
CA ALA A 193 18.18 -15.95 -3.62
C ALA A 193 18.93 -15.42 -2.39
N GLY A 194 18.31 -14.50 -1.65
CA GLY A 194 18.90 -13.88 -0.47
C GLY A 194 18.65 -14.62 0.85
N ARG A 195 18.12 -15.85 0.82
CA ARG A 195 17.74 -16.65 2.01
C ARG A 195 17.07 -15.78 3.09
N HIS A 196 16.10 -14.97 2.68
CA HIS A 196 15.43 -13.97 3.52
C HIS A 196 14.41 -14.62 4.47
N PHE A 197 14.84 -15.64 5.21
CA PHE A 197 14.07 -16.33 6.24
C PHE A 197 14.58 -15.87 7.61
N SER A 198 13.64 -15.60 8.51
CA SER A 198 13.91 -15.35 9.91
C SER A 198 14.46 -16.65 10.52
N GLN A 199 15.63 -16.58 11.16
CA GLN A 199 16.26 -17.74 11.80
C GLN A 199 15.50 -18.26 13.04
N VAL A 200 14.30 -17.75 13.31
CA VAL A 200 13.50 -18.06 14.51
C VAL A 200 12.75 -19.40 14.40
N ILE A 201 12.99 -20.20 13.36
CA ILE A 201 12.59 -21.63 13.36
C ILE A 201 13.61 -22.44 14.18
N ASN A 202 13.69 -22.16 15.49
CA ASN A 202 14.26 -23.08 16.46
C ASN A 202 13.19 -24.13 16.81
N ILE A 203 13.00 -25.10 15.91
CA ILE A 203 12.12 -26.28 16.16
C ILE A 203 12.89 -27.45 16.78
N PHE A 204 14.22 -27.38 16.84
CA PHE A 204 15.02 -28.32 17.64
C PHE A 204 15.61 -27.59 18.84
N GLY A 205 15.26 -28.09 20.02
CA GLY A 205 15.62 -27.54 21.32
C GLY A 205 17.12 -27.49 21.57
N GLU A 206 17.44 -26.85 22.69
CA GLU A 206 18.77 -26.63 23.27
C GLU A 206 19.86 -27.61 22.80
N GLY A 207 20.82 -27.07 22.06
CA GLY A 207 22.16 -27.62 21.95
C GLY A 207 23.12 -26.59 22.49
N THR A 208 23.45 -26.68 23.77
CA THR A 208 24.62 -26.03 24.35
C THR A 208 25.85 -26.38 23.51
N PRO A 209 26.72 -25.41 23.14
CA PRO A 209 28.03 -25.75 22.63
C PRO A 209 28.87 -26.26 23.81
N GLU A 210 28.96 -27.58 23.95
CA GLU A 210 30.01 -28.24 24.72
C GLU A 210 31.35 -27.94 24.04
N ASP A 211 32.11 -26.98 24.56
CA ASP A 211 33.55 -26.91 24.32
C ASP A 211 34.25 -27.87 25.30
N ARG A 212 34.64 -29.04 24.78
CA ARG A 212 35.50 -29.99 25.48
C ARG A 212 36.95 -29.49 25.41
N THR A 213 37.38 -28.80 26.46
CA THR A 213 38.78 -28.81 26.88
C THR A 213 38.89 -29.14 28.37
N LEU A 214 39.65 -30.20 28.66
CA LEU A 214 39.90 -30.79 29.97
C LEU A 214 40.77 -29.89 30.88
N PRO A 215 40.82 -30.15 32.21
CA PRO A 215 40.98 -29.12 33.24
C PRO A 215 42.42 -28.94 33.75
N SER A 216 42.76 -27.72 34.18
CA SER A 216 43.92 -27.45 35.05
C SER A 216 43.53 -26.60 36.27
N GLN A 217 43.41 -27.31 37.39
CA GLN A 217 43.74 -26.96 38.78
C GLN A 217 44.01 -25.50 39.20
N ILE A 218 43.24 -25.09 40.22
CA ILE A 218 43.60 -24.26 41.40
C ILE A 218 43.96 -22.79 41.11
N HIS A 219 43.14 -21.84 41.59
CA HIS A 219 43.49 -20.95 42.72
C HIS A 219 42.27 -20.23 43.29
N ARG A 220 42.25 -20.22 44.62
CA ARG A 220 41.23 -19.75 45.55
C ARG A 220 41.35 -18.23 45.67
N GLY A 221 40.31 -17.46 45.33
CA GLY A 221 40.32 -16.00 45.45
C GLY A 221 38.92 -15.44 45.70
N LYS A 222 38.67 -15.04 46.95
CA LYS A 222 37.43 -14.44 47.47
C LYS A 222 36.98 -13.23 46.66
N MET A 223 35.68 -13.15 46.35
CA MET A 223 35.02 -11.88 46.00
C MET A 223 34.77 -11.01 47.25
N PRO A 224 35.01 -9.69 47.20
CA PRO A 224 34.59 -8.77 48.26
C PRO A 224 33.07 -8.57 48.26
N LYS A 225 32.46 -8.68 49.44
CA LYS A 225 31.08 -8.26 49.70
C LYS A 225 31.04 -6.74 49.86
N ILE A 226 30.39 -6.02 48.96
CA ILE A 226 30.06 -4.61 49.17
C ILE A 226 28.75 -4.56 49.97
N LEU A 227 28.87 -4.13 51.22
CA LEU A 227 27.79 -3.91 52.17
C LEU A 227 27.17 -2.53 51.89
N TYR A 228 25.95 -2.50 51.34
CA TYR A 228 25.18 -1.26 51.30
C TYR A 228 24.44 -1.11 52.64
N THR A 229 24.95 -0.25 53.50
CA THR A 229 24.27 0.13 54.75
C THR A 229 23.15 1.12 54.42
N GLY A 230 21.91 0.73 54.68
CA GLY A 230 20.76 1.63 54.56
C GLY A 230 20.76 2.73 55.64
N ARG A 231 20.15 3.86 55.32
CA ARG A 231 19.53 4.73 56.32
C ARG A 231 18.32 5.44 55.72
N ALA A 232 17.14 5.06 56.21
CA ALA A 232 15.94 5.87 56.13
C ALA A 232 16.05 7.02 57.15
N SER A 233 15.53 8.20 56.81
CA SER A 233 14.90 9.08 57.80
C SER A 233 13.95 10.08 57.15
N SER A 234 12.80 10.17 57.79
CA SER A 234 11.65 11.05 57.62
C SER A 234 11.88 12.48 58.13
N GLU A 235 11.11 13.44 57.61
CA GLU A 235 10.37 14.53 58.31
C GLU A 235 9.93 15.56 57.25
N ASN A 236 8.65 15.74 56.91
CA ASN A 236 7.53 16.32 57.66
C ASN A 236 7.81 17.78 58.10
N LYS A 237 7.05 18.78 57.59
CA LYS A 237 6.28 19.78 58.39
C LYS A 237 5.76 21.00 57.58
N LYS A 238 4.42 21.03 57.46
CA LYS A 238 3.42 22.12 57.71
C LYS A 238 3.41 23.43 56.89
N ARG A 239 2.29 23.73 56.20
CA ARG A 239 1.11 24.61 56.54
C ARG A 239 1.36 26.10 56.15
N HIS A 240 0.44 26.94 55.67
CA HIS A 240 -1.02 27.02 55.87
C HIS A 240 -1.70 28.13 54.99
N ILE A 241 -3.03 27.96 54.74
CA ILE A 241 -4.15 28.94 54.50
C ILE A 241 -4.09 29.86 53.26
N GLY A 242 -5.13 30.13 52.45
CA GLY A 242 -6.61 29.90 52.40
C GLY A 242 -7.14 30.72 51.17
N GLY A 243 -8.36 30.64 50.63
CA GLY A 243 -9.61 29.98 50.97
C GLY A 243 -10.63 30.06 49.81
N ASN A 244 -11.78 29.40 50.04
CA ASN A 244 -13.07 29.31 49.34
C ASN A 244 -13.41 30.23 48.12
N HIS A 245 -14.08 29.66 47.10
CA HIS A 245 -15.56 29.68 47.00
C HIS A 245 -16.14 28.84 45.82
N HIS A 246 -17.12 27.99 46.18
CA HIS A 246 -18.37 27.61 45.48
C HIS A 246 -18.38 26.75 44.20
N GLN A 247 -18.95 25.55 44.40
CA GLN A 247 -19.64 24.68 43.44
C GLN A 247 -21.12 25.15 43.30
N PRO A 248 -21.85 24.74 42.25
CA PRO A 248 -22.65 23.52 42.41
C PRO A 248 -22.72 22.59 41.18
N HIS A 249 -23.02 21.33 41.50
CA HIS A 249 -23.37 20.21 40.61
C HIS A 249 -24.52 20.52 39.64
N LEU A 250 -24.56 19.84 38.49
CA LEU A 250 -25.79 19.28 37.91
C LEU A 250 -25.51 18.10 36.96
N HIS A 251 -26.42 17.15 37.03
CA HIS A 251 -26.43 15.78 36.51
C HIS A 251 -26.60 15.68 34.98
N LEU A 252 -26.01 14.60 34.43
CA LEU A 252 -26.29 14.04 33.11
C LEU A 252 -27.62 13.25 33.13
N PRO A 253 -28.41 13.28 32.05
CA PRO A 253 -29.17 12.11 31.64
C PRO A 253 -28.97 11.73 30.16
N THR A 254 -28.91 10.43 29.95
CA THR A 254 -28.95 9.68 28.69
C THR A 254 -30.26 9.92 27.91
N PRO A 255 -30.27 9.84 26.57
CA PRO A 255 -31.50 9.62 25.82
C PRO A 255 -31.64 8.18 25.31
N THR A 256 -32.88 7.75 25.43
CA THR A 256 -33.52 6.47 25.15
C THR A 256 -33.59 6.12 23.67
N THR A 257 -33.41 4.84 23.37
CA THR A 257 -33.69 4.17 22.08
C THR A 257 -35.16 4.34 21.66
N LEU A 258 -35.39 4.90 20.47
CA LEU A 258 -36.69 4.93 19.78
C LEU A 258 -36.69 3.86 18.67
N GLY A 259 -37.73 3.02 18.66
CA GLY A 259 -37.95 1.95 17.69
C GLY A 259 -38.34 2.44 16.28
N PRO A 260 -38.41 1.54 15.29
CA PRO A 260 -38.65 1.90 13.90
C PRO A 260 -40.15 1.99 13.58
N PRO A 261 -40.58 2.89 12.68
CA PRO A 261 -41.91 2.83 12.10
C PRO A 261 -41.90 1.99 10.81
N SER A 262 -42.81 1.01 10.76
CA SER A 262 -43.22 0.27 9.56
C SER A 262 -44.17 1.10 8.68
N GLY A 263 -44.09 0.87 7.37
CA GLY A 263 -45.00 1.37 6.33
C GLY A 263 -44.18 1.96 5.19
N THR A 264 -44.17 1.45 3.95
CA THR A 264 -45.36 1.25 3.12
C THR A 264 -44.95 0.63 1.77
N ILE A 265 -45.82 -0.26 1.27
CA ILE A 265 -46.32 -0.31 -0.12
C ILE A 265 -45.35 -0.69 -1.26
N THR A 266 -45.57 -1.91 -1.74
CA THR A 266 -45.28 -2.44 -3.08
C THR A 266 -45.83 -1.59 -4.23
N PRO A 267 -45.14 -1.55 -5.38
CA PRO A 267 -45.68 -2.16 -6.59
C PRO A 267 -44.59 -2.97 -7.32
N GLY A 268 -44.85 -4.19 -7.80
CA GLY A 268 -45.66 -4.43 -9.00
C GLY A 268 -44.70 -4.83 -10.12
N ALA A 269 -44.42 -6.14 -10.22
CA ALA A 269 -43.61 -6.74 -11.26
C ALA A 269 -44.32 -6.61 -12.62
N VAL A 270 -43.62 -6.09 -13.63
CA VAL A 270 -44.03 -6.16 -15.03
C VAL A 270 -43.00 -6.99 -15.79
N THR A 271 -43.46 -8.13 -16.26
CA THR A 271 -42.78 -9.10 -17.12
C THR A 271 -42.51 -8.51 -18.52
N PRO A 272 -41.37 -8.81 -19.17
CA PRO A 272 -41.12 -8.38 -20.54
C PRO A 272 -41.83 -9.30 -21.57
N GLY A 273 -42.50 -8.68 -22.55
CA GLY A 273 -43.02 -9.33 -23.76
C GLY A 273 -41.99 -9.29 -24.91
N PRO A 274 -42.10 -10.18 -25.92
CA PRO A 274 -40.99 -10.56 -26.78
C PRO A 274 -40.80 -9.71 -28.04
N LEU A 275 -39.58 -9.87 -28.57
CA LEU A 275 -39.00 -9.44 -29.83
C LEU A 275 -39.96 -9.48 -31.04
N THR A 276 -39.96 -8.41 -31.82
CA THR A 276 -40.24 -8.47 -33.26
C THR A 276 -39.09 -7.85 -34.03
N SER A 277 -38.54 -8.66 -34.91
CA SER A 277 -37.63 -8.33 -36.00
C SER A 277 -38.29 -7.37 -36.98
N ASN A 278 -37.55 -6.37 -37.48
CA ASN A 278 -37.65 -6.00 -38.88
C ASN A 278 -36.35 -5.36 -39.38
N SER A 279 -35.77 -6.06 -40.34
CA SER A 279 -34.81 -5.61 -41.32
C SER A 279 -35.36 -4.46 -42.17
N ALA A 280 -34.58 -3.39 -42.34
CA ALA A 280 -34.66 -2.55 -43.53
C ALA A 280 -33.30 -1.93 -43.81
N SER A 281 -32.67 -2.47 -44.85
CA SER A 281 -31.63 -1.88 -45.69
C SER A 281 -32.01 -0.48 -46.18
N GLY A 282 -31.05 0.45 -46.18
CA GLY A 282 -31.19 1.77 -46.79
C GLY A 282 -29.82 2.43 -47.00
N ASN A 283 -29.53 2.66 -48.27
CA ASN A 283 -28.30 3.10 -48.89
C ASN A 283 -27.88 4.56 -48.62
N ASP A 284 -26.59 4.77 -48.88
CA ASP A 284 -25.95 5.90 -49.57
C ASP A 284 -25.87 7.33 -48.97
N GLU A 285 -24.64 7.83 -49.08
CA GLU A 285 -24.25 9.13 -49.66
C GLU A 285 -23.60 10.18 -48.73
N SER A 286 -22.29 10.31 -48.94
CA SER A 286 -21.54 11.55 -49.19
C SER A 286 -21.86 12.80 -48.36
N CYS A 287 -20.86 13.30 -47.63
CA CYS A 287 -20.52 14.72 -47.65
C CYS A 287 -19.03 14.95 -47.32
N ARG A 288 -18.26 15.20 -48.38
CA ARG A 288 -17.12 16.15 -48.38
C ARG A 288 -17.61 17.53 -47.96
N LEU A 289 -16.73 18.33 -47.35
CA LEU A 289 -16.40 19.73 -47.67
C LEU A 289 -15.45 20.22 -46.56
N GLN A 290 -14.18 20.45 -46.93
CA GLN A 290 -13.51 21.76 -47.10
C GLN A 290 -12.78 22.20 -45.84
#